data_AF-A0A0D0E248-F1
#
_entry.id   AF-A0A0D0E248-F1
#
_cell.length_a   1.000
_cell.length_b   1.000
_cell.length_c   1.000
_cell.angle_alpha   90.00
_cell.angle_beta   90.00
_cell.angle_gamma   90.00
#
_symmetry.space_group_name_H-M   'P 1'
#
loop_
_entity.id
_entity.type
_entity.pdbx_description
1 polymer ?
#
loop_
_entity_poly.entity_id
_entity_poly.type
_entity_poly.pdbx_seq_one_letter_code
_entity_poly.pdbx_strand_id
1 'polypeptide(L)'
;MAEQHLELDPQFLLSAREIDEVVSQFRLRTSDRRLSHQQMQKLFSELPKVTEADLIASDRHDGVCPICFNTLLAILAEEETAHVMDSPTHPVEELGVTKLQNTCGHIFCRKDITKWIMEGHDSCPSCRRPLLTDVERQDNAVSP
;
A
#
# COMPACT_ATOMS: atom_id res chain seq x y z
N MET A 1 -41.02 38.08 7.71
CA MET A 1 -40.21 36.88 7.95
C MET A 1 -39.76 36.40 6.58
N ALA A 2 -38.46 36.52 6.29
CA ALA A 2 -37.92 36.30 4.95
C ALA A 2 -37.61 34.82 4.74
N GLU A 3 -38.30 34.20 3.78
CA GLU A 3 -38.06 32.84 3.33
C GLU A 3 -36.85 32.87 2.38
N GLN A 4 -35.73 32.29 2.82
CA GLN A 4 -34.53 32.15 2.00
C GLN A 4 -34.69 30.92 1.09
N HIS A 5 -35.04 31.18 -0.17
CA HIS A 5 -35.05 30.22 -1.25
C HIS A 5 -33.58 29.87 -1.59
N LEU A 6 -33.12 28.68 -1.20
CA LEU A 6 -31.84 28.14 -1.69
C LEU A 6 -32.06 27.68 -3.14
N GLU A 7 -31.79 28.58 -4.09
CA GLU A 7 -31.64 28.22 -5.50
C GLU A 7 -30.35 27.40 -5.66
N LEU A 8 -30.49 26.09 -5.86
CA LEU A 8 -29.38 25.21 -6.22
C LEU A 8 -29.08 25.43 -7.71
N ASP A 9 -27.85 25.87 -8.00
CA ASP A 9 -27.35 26.22 -9.32
C ASP A 9 -27.45 25.02 -10.31
N PRO A 10 -28.20 25.12 -11.43
CA PRO A 10 -28.45 23.99 -12.34
C PRO A 10 -27.24 23.51 -13.15
N GLN A 11 -26.11 24.21 -13.07
CA GLN A 11 -24.95 23.98 -13.95
C GLN A 11 -24.12 22.73 -13.62
N PHE A 12 -24.41 22.05 -12.49
CA PHE A 12 -23.67 20.87 -12.04
C PHE A 12 -24.48 19.56 -12.05
N LEU A 13 -25.62 19.53 -12.74
CA LEU A 13 -26.36 18.28 -12.96
C LEU A 13 -25.73 17.50 -14.11
N LEU A 14 -24.73 16.67 -13.78
CA LEU A 14 -24.21 15.67 -14.71
C LEU A 14 -25.37 14.79 -15.19
N SER A 15 -25.49 14.63 -16.50
CA SER A 15 -26.47 13.72 -17.08
C SER A 15 -26.19 12.28 -16.66
N ALA A 16 -27.21 11.43 -16.65
CA ALA A 16 -27.03 10.01 -16.35
C ALA A 16 -25.97 9.32 -17.23
N ARG A 17 -25.74 9.83 -18.46
CA ARG A 17 -24.70 9.36 -19.37
C ARG A 17 -23.30 9.81 -18.95
N GLU A 18 -23.13 11.05 -18.51
CA GLU A 18 -21.86 11.54 -17.99
C GLU A 18 -21.49 10.85 -16.67
N ILE A 19 -22.48 10.56 -15.83
CA ILE A 19 -22.27 9.76 -14.61
C ILE A 19 -21.83 8.34 -14.98
N ASP A 20 -22.47 7.69 -15.95
CA ASP A 20 -22.08 6.35 -16.40
C ASP A 20 -20.67 6.33 -17.01
N GLU A 21 -20.28 7.37 -17.74
CA GLU A 21 -18.95 7.49 -18.33
C GLU A 21 -17.87 7.70 -17.27
N VAL A 22 -18.12 8.55 -16.27
CA VAL A 22 -17.23 8.74 -15.12
C VAL A 22 -17.14 7.46 -14.29
N VAL A 23 -18.27 6.82 -13.98
CA VAL A 23 -18.29 5.56 -13.22
C VAL A 23 -17.60 4.44 -14.00
N SER A 24 -17.75 4.38 -15.32
CA SER A 24 -17.04 3.42 -16.17
C SER A 24 -15.53 3.69 -16.19
N GLN A 25 -15.09 4.94 -16.31
CA GLN A 25 -13.67 5.30 -16.20
C GLN A 25 -13.10 4.93 -14.82
N PHE A 26 -13.86 5.14 -13.75
CA PHE A 26 -13.46 4.73 -12.40
C PHE A 26 -13.46 3.21 -12.24
N ARG A 27 -14.48 2.49 -12.75
CA ARG A 27 -14.54 1.02 -12.72
C ARG A 27 -13.36 0.39 -13.43
N LEU A 28 -12.99 0.89 -14.61
CA LEU A 28 -11.82 0.39 -15.36
C LEU A 28 -10.50 0.62 -14.60
N ARG A 29 -10.42 1.66 -13.77
CA ARG A 29 -9.26 1.88 -12.88
C ARG A 29 -9.26 0.94 -11.67
N THR A 30 -10.42 0.52 -11.19
CA THR A 30 -10.58 -0.34 -10.00
C THR A 30 -10.70 -1.83 -10.30
N SER A 31 -10.86 -2.24 -11.55
CA SER A 31 -10.94 -3.65 -11.95
C SER A 31 -9.66 -4.39 -11.57
N ASP A 32 -9.75 -5.31 -10.59
CA ASP A 32 -8.82 -6.37 -10.19
C ASP A 32 -7.47 -6.35 -10.93
N ARG A 33 -6.64 -5.34 -10.64
CA ARG A 33 -5.36 -5.11 -11.32
C ARG A 33 -4.33 -6.05 -10.68
N ARG A 34 -4.48 -7.35 -10.85
CA ARG A 34 -3.56 -8.33 -10.26
C ARG A 34 -2.13 -8.10 -10.76
N LEU A 35 -1.19 -8.06 -9.82
CA LEU A 35 0.23 -7.96 -10.14
C LEU A 35 0.71 -9.25 -10.81
N SER A 36 1.55 -9.13 -11.83
CA SER A 36 2.26 -10.28 -12.41
C SER A 36 3.31 -10.81 -11.41
N HIS A 37 3.74 -12.06 -11.58
CA HIS A 37 4.76 -12.65 -10.68
C HIS A 37 6.07 -11.86 -10.68
N GLN A 38 6.50 -11.38 -11.84
CA GLN A 38 7.70 -10.53 -11.97
C GLN A 38 7.51 -9.18 -11.26
N GLN A 39 6.33 -8.58 -11.37
CA GLN A 39 6.02 -7.33 -10.66
C GLN A 39 6.01 -7.52 -9.14
N MET A 40 5.43 -8.62 -8.65
CA MET A 40 5.42 -8.95 -7.23
C MET A 40 6.84 -9.13 -6.69
N GLN A 41 7.69 -9.88 -7.38
CA GLN A 41 9.09 -10.09 -6.99
C GLN A 41 9.88 -8.79 -6.97
N LYS A 42 9.73 -7.95 -8.00
CA LYS A 42 10.40 -6.65 -8.08
C LYS A 42 10.01 -5.76 -6.90
N LEU A 43 8.71 -5.60 -6.64
CA LEU A 43 8.20 -4.84 -5.50
C LEU A 43 8.79 -5.34 -4.19
N PHE A 44 8.76 -6.65 -3.96
CA PHE A 44 9.32 -7.25 -2.76
C PHE A 44 10.81 -6.95 -2.57
N SER A 45 11.61 -7.04 -3.65
CA SER A 45 13.05 -6.76 -3.60
C SER A 45 13.38 -5.29 -3.33
N GLU A 46 12.49 -4.37 -3.69
CA GLU A 46 12.66 -2.92 -3.52
C GLU A 46 12.13 -2.41 -2.18
N LEU A 47 11.51 -3.27 -1.36
CA LEU A 47 11.02 -2.91 -0.05
C LEU A 47 12.19 -2.59 0.91
N PRO A 48 12.34 -1.34 1.35
CA PRO A 48 13.43 -0.93 2.22
C PRO A 48 13.25 -1.55 3.60
N LYS A 49 14.36 -1.90 4.26
CA LYS A 49 14.33 -2.16 5.71
C LYS A 49 14.19 -0.83 6.45
N VAL A 50 13.30 -0.79 7.44
CA VAL A 50 13.08 0.37 8.30
C VAL A 50 13.63 0.04 9.67
N THR A 51 14.53 0.88 10.17
CA THR A 51 15.14 0.73 11.50
C THR A 51 14.36 1.50 12.57
N GLU A 52 14.67 1.27 13.83
CA GLU A 52 14.10 2.05 14.93
C GLU A 52 14.43 3.55 14.79
N ALA A 53 15.65 3.88 14.36
CA ALA A 53 16.05 5.27 14.11
C ALA A 53 15.19 5.93 13.02
N ASP A 54 14.81 5.19 11.97
CA ASP A 54 13.91 5.68 10.93
C ASP A 54 12.48 5.93 11.46
N LEU A 55 12.00 5.10 12.39
CA LEU A 55 10.69 5.28 13.02
C LEU A 55 10.66 6.53 13.90
N ILE A 56 11.73 6.76 14.68
CA ILE A 56 11.89 7.97 15.49
C ILE A 56 11.94 9.20 14.60
N ALA A 57 12.75 9.17 13.54
CA ALA A 57 12.87 10.28 12.59
C ALA A 57 11.55 10.60 11.86
N SER A 58 10.65 9.61 11.74
CA SER A 58 9.36 9.74 11.06
C SER A 58 8.18 10.02 12.01
N ASP A 59 8.42 10.24 13.31
CA ASP A 59 7.39 10.38 14.35
C ASP A 59 6.39 9.21 14.39
N ARG A 60 6.88 8.00 14.12
CA ARG A 60 6.09 6.74 14.09
C ARG A 60 6.61 5.68 15.04
N HIS A 61 7.36 6.09 16.06
CA HIS A 61 7.97 5.17 17.04
C HIS A 61 6.93 4.31 17.77
N ASP A 62 5.80 4.90 18.18
CA ASP A 62 4.67 4.20 18.80
C ASP A 62 3.68 3.60 17.79
N GLY A 63 4.09 3.52 16.51
CA GLY A 63 3.24 2.98 15.46
C GLY A 63 2.94 1.49 15.65
N VAL A 64 1.80 1.07 15.11
CA VAL A 64 1.45 -0.34 14.95
C VAL A 64 1.36 -0.69 13.48
N CYS A 65 1.66 -1.95 13.13
CA CYS A 65 1.36 -2.47 11.80
C CYS A 65 -0.17 -2.45 11.60
N PRO A 66 -0.72 -1.78 10.57
CA PRO A 66 -2.17 -1.74 10.34
C PRO A 66 -2.82 -3.06 9.95
N ILE A 67 -2.02 -4.12 9.74
CA ILE A 67 -2.50 -5.45 9.29
C ILE A 67 -2.56 -6.43 10.48
N CYS A 68 -1.44 -6.66 11.17
CA CYS A 68 -1.39 -7.55 12.34
C CYS A 68 -1.61 -6.86 13.69
N PHE A 69 -1.61 -5.52 13.74
CA PHE A 69 -1.75 -4.73 14.97
C PHE A 69 -0.62 -4.87 16.01
N ASN A 70 0.47 -5.57 15.69
CA ASN A 70 1.67 -5.56 16.53
C ASN A 70 2.38 -4.19 16.46
N THR A 71 3.00 -3.78 17.56
CA THR A 71 3.81 -2.55 17.58
C THR A 71 5.04 -2.70 16.68
N LEU A 72 5.41 -1.63 15.99
CA LEU A 72 6.56 -1.67 15.07
C LEU A 72 7.87 -1.95 15.83
N LEU A 73 8.00 -1.48 17.07
CA LEU A 73 9.13 -1.78 17.94
C LEU A 73 9.19 -3.25 18.36
N ALA A 74 8.06 -3.89 18.66
CA ALA A 74 8.05 -5.32 18.98
C ALA A 74 8.51 -6.15 17.77
N ILE A 75 8.07 -5.80 16.57
CA ILE A 75 8.48 -6.47 15.33
C ILE A 75 9.99 -6.32 15.09
N LEU A 76 10.56 -5.14 15.35
CA LEU A 76 12.01 -4.93 15.25
C LEU A 76 12.79 -5.74 16.28
N ALA A 77 12.31 -5.79 17.53
CA ALA A 77 12.92 -6.61 18.58
C ALA A 77 12.84 -8.12 18.26
N GLU A 78 11.76 -8.58 17.63
CA GLU A 78 11.62 -9.94 17.13
C GLU A 78 12.64 -10.25 16.01
N GLU A 79 12.86 -9.32 15.07
CA GLU A 79 13.90 -9.45 14.03
C GLU A 79 15.30 -9.58 14.64
N GLU A 80 15.64 -8.72 15.61
CA GLU A 80 16.92 -8.77 16.32
C GLU A 80 17.10 -10.10 17.06
N THR A 81 16.08 -10.54 17.81
CA THR A 81 16.13 -11.80 18.55
C THR A 81 16.29 -13.00 17.63
N ALA A 82 15.54 -13.02 16.51
CA ALA A 82 15.63 -14.08 15.52
C ALA A 82 17.02 -14.15 14.87
N HIS A 83 17.62 -12.99 14.60
CA HIS A 83 18.98 -12.90 14.05
C HIS A 83 20.05 -13.36 15.04
N VAL A 84 19.92 -13.05 16.33
CA VAL A 84 20.91 -13.47 17.35
C VAL A 84 20.80 -14.97 17.66
N MET A 85 19.59 -15.52 17.60
CA MET A 85 19.31 -16.92 17.93
C MET A 85 19.42 -17.88 16.72
N ASP A 86 19.76 -17.39 15.52
CA ASP A 86 19.74 -18.16 14.26
C ASP A 86 18.45 -19.00 14.11
N SER A 87 17.31 -18.44 14.52
CA SER A 87 16.08 -19.20 14.67
C SER A 87 15.50 -19.56 13.29
N PRO A 88 15.25 -20.85 12.98
CA PRO A 88 14.67 -21.25 11.69
C PRO A 88 13.16 -21.01 11.60
N THR A 89 12.56 -20.32 12.58
CA THR A 89 11.09 -20.24 12.72
C THR A 89 10.45 -19.38 11.62
N HIS A 90 11.17 -18.39 11.10
CA HIS A 90 10.70 -17.54 10.01
C HIS A 90 11.85 -17.23 9.03
N PRO A 91 11.58 -17.18 7.72
CA PRO A 91 12.57 -16.73 6.73
C PRO A 91 12.99 -15.29 7.04
N VAL A 92 14.30 -15.02 6.98
CA VAL A 92 14.91 -13.72 7.36
C VAL A 92 14.38 -12.59 6.48
N GLU A 93 13.94 -12.92 5.26
CA GLU A 93 13.39 -11.99 4.29
C GLU A 93 11.99 -11.46 4.66
N GLU A 94 11.28 -12.11 5.60
CA GLU A 94 9.96 -11.70 6.09
C GLU A 94 10.00 -10.97 7.44
N LEU A 95 11.18 -10.90 8.08
CA LEU A 95 11.35 -10.25 9.36
C LEU A 95 11.45 -8.72 9.23
N GLY A 96 11.11 -8.04 10.32
CA GLY A 96 11.30 -6.60 10.46
C GLY A 96 10.16 -5.75 9.91
N VAL A 97 10.48 -4.47 9.76
CA VAL A 97 9.55 -3.41 9.34
C VAL A 97 9.97 -2.86 7.97
N THR A 98 8.99 -2.49 7.16
CA THR A 98 9.22 -1.87 5.85
C THR A 98 8.22 -0.75 5.58
N LYS A 99 8.49 0.08 4.56
CA LYS A 99 7.63 1.16 4.11
C LYS A 99 7.43 1.14 2.60
N LEU A 100 6.24 1.51 2.15
CA LEU A 100 5.92 1.69 0.73
C LEU A 100 6.52 3.00 0.18
N GLN A 101 7.84 3.08 0.11
CA GLN A 101 8.59 4.32 -0.16
C GLN A 101 8.28 4.96 -1.52
N ASN A 102 8.03 4.16 -2.56
CA ASN A 102 7.82 4.65 -3.92
C ASN A 102 6.41 5.22 -4.16
N THR A 103 5.47 5.06 -3.21
CA THR A 103 4.05 5.39 -3.45
C THR A 103 3.40 6.24 -2.37
N CYS A 104 3.24 5.73 -1.15
CA CYS A 104 2.48 6.38 -0.08
C CYS A 104 3.22 6.49 1.25
N GLY A 105 4.35 5.79 1.40
CA GLY A 105 5.17 5.83 2.62
C GLY A 105 4.55 5.14 3.84
N HIS A 106 3.42 4.43 3.70
CA HIS A 106 2.85 3.67 4.82
C HIS A 106 3.79 2.55 5.26
N ILE A 107 3.83 2.33 6.57
CA ILE A 107 4.74 1.40 7.26
C ILE A 107 3.97 0.16 7.71
N PHE A 108 4.57 -1.01 7.50
CA PHE A 108 4.00 -2.31 7.83
C PHE A 108 5.10 -3.26 8.34
N CYS A 109 4.71 -4.34 9.01
CA CYS A 109 5.62 -5.47 9.16
C CYS A 109 5.90 -6.08 7.77
N ARG A 110 7.11 -6.57 7.56
CA ARG A 110 7.55 -7.06 6.25
C ARG A 110 6.77 -8.31 5.82
N LYS A 111 6.49 -9.21 6.75
CA LYS A 111 5.66 -10.41 6.56
C LYS A 111 4.29 -10.11 5.94
N ASP A 112 3.50 -9.23 6.54
CA ASP A 112 2.11 -9.02 6.12
C ASP A 112 2.02 -8.27 4.79
N ILE A 113 2.83 -7.24 4.58
CA ILE A 113 2.80 -6.52 3.29
C ILE A 113 3.31 -7.38 2.14
N THR A 114 4.27 -8.27 2.42
CA THR A 114 4.75 -9.25 1.43
C THR A 114 3.64 -10.23 1.06
N LYS A 115 2.97 -10.79 2.07
CA LYS A 115 1.83 -11.68 1.86
C LYS A 115 0.73 -10.99 1.05
N TRP A 116 0.40 -9.75 1.39
CA TRP A 116 -0.58 -8.95 0.67
C TRP A 116 -0.23 -8.79 -0.82
N ILE A 117 1.03 -8.45 -1.12
CA ILE A 117 1.53 -8.33 -2.50
C ILE A 117 1.47 -9.70 -3.21
N MET A 118 1.90 -10.77 -2.56
CA MET A 118 1.92 -12.14 -3.10
C MET A 118 0.52 -12.70 -3.38
N GLU A 119 -0.49 -12.27 -2.62
CA GLU A 119 -1.91 -12.59 -2.88
C GLU A 119 -2.46 -11.87 -4.12
N GLY A 120 -1.66 -10.99 -4.74
CA GLY A 120 -1.95 -10.30 -5.99
C GLY A 120 -2.60 -8.94 -5.80
N HIS A 121 -2.65 -8.42 -4.56
CA HIS A 121 -3.18 -7.09 -4.30
C HIS A 121 -2.20 -6.01 -4.77
N ASP A 122 -2.69 -5.08 -5.60
CA ASP A 122 -1.87 -4.04 -6.22
C ASP A 122 -2.04 -2.66 -5.59
N SER A 123 -2.64 -2.58 -4.41
CA SER A 123 -2.87 -1.32 -3.70
C SER A 123 -2.46 -1.41 -2.23
N CYS A 124 -2.10 -0.25 -1.66
CA CYS A 124 -1.76 -0.13 -0.25
C CYS A 124 -2.95 -0.49 0.65
N PRO A 125 -2.78 -1.37 1.66
CA PRO A 125 -3.85 -1.74 2.60
C PRO A 125 -4.47 -0.55 3.34
N SER A 126 -3.67 0.48 3.62
CA SER A 126 -4.12 1.65 4.42
C SER A 126 -4.80 2.72 3.59
N CYS A 127 -4.27 3.08 2.42
CA CYS A 127 -4.78 4.22 1.63
C CYS A 127 -5.29 3.86 0.25
N ARG A 128 -5.24 2.59 -0.15
CA ARG A 128 -5.67 2.07 -1.46
C ARG A 128 -4.95 2.69 -2.65
N ARG A 129 -3.85 3.43 -2.43
CA ARG A 129 -3.00 3.93 -3.52
C ARG A 129 -2.34 2.73 -4.22
N PRO A 130 -2.31 2.69 -5.56
CA PRO A 130 -1.61 1.66 -6.32
C PRO A 130 -0.14 1.50 -5.88
N LEU A 131 0.34 0.26 -5.81
CA LEU A 131 1.72 -0.09 -5.45
C LEU A 131 2.71 0.18 -6.60
N LEU A 132 2.22 0.15 -7.84
CA LEU A 132 2.95 0.52 -9.05
C LEU A 132 2.29 1.72 -9.71
N THR A 133 3.11 2.68 -10.12
CA THR A 133 2.70 3.77 -11.01
C THR A 133 2.36 3.22 -12.40
N ASP A 134 1.60 3.98 -13.20
CA ASP A 134 1.22 3.53 -14.55
C ASP A 134 2.44 3.34 -15.47
N VAL A 135 3.55 4.06 -15.23
CA VAL A 135 4.82 3.92 -15.98
C VAL A 135 5.47 2.56 -15.69
N GLU A 136 5.63 2.20 -14.41
CA GLU A 136 6.24 0.92 -14.00
C GLU A 136 5.44 -0.31 -14.47
N ARG A 137 4.15 -0.13 -14.73
CA ARG A 137 3.28 -1.16 -15.33
C ARG A 137 3.52 -1.31 -16.83
N GLN A 138 3.74 -0.22 -17.56
CA GLN A 138 3.97 -0.23 -19.01
C GLN A 138 5.34 -0.80 -19.36
N ASP A 139 6.39 -0.46 -18.61
CA ASP A 139 7.76 -0.97 -18.85
C ASP A 139 7.86 -2.51 -18.74
N ASN A 140 6.98 -3.16 -17.97
CA ASN A 140 6.96 -4.62 -17.81
C ASN A 140 6.03 -5.36 -18.79
N ALA A 141 5.11 -4.66 -19.48
CA ALA A 141 4.26 -5.27 -20.50
C ALA A 141 4.94 -5.39 -21.87
N VAL A 142 6.10 -4.74 -22.04
CA VAL A 142 6.87 -4.65 -23.29
C VAL A 142 8.22 -5.37 -23.16
N SER A 143 8.31 -6.41 -22.33
CA SER A 143 9.45 -7.34 -22.38
C SER A 143 9.09 -8.54 -23.26
N PRO A 144 9.88 -8.86 -24.31
CA PRO A 144 9.61 -9.91 -25.28
C PRO A 144 9.75 -11.33 -24.74
#